data_AF-A0AAV9HMJ5-F1
#
_entry.id   AF-A0AAV9HMJ5-F1
#
_cell.length_a   1.000
_cell.length_b   1.000
_cell.length_c   1.000
_cell.angle_alpha   90.00
_cell.angle_beta   90.00
_cell.angle_gamma   90.00
#
_symmetry.space_group_name_H-M   'P 1'
#
loop_
_entity.id
_entity.type
_entity.pdbx_description
1 polymer ?
#
loop_
_entity_poly.entity_id
_entity_poly.type
_entity_poly.pdbx_seq_one_letter_code
_entity_poly.pdbx_strand_id
1 'polypeptide(L)'
;MATNAGQRISADPGFAEAKAEGKVKETTATGPIPPSGPLVPYESLDAISPPAFPKDSQDSGCPVASLVSDRNPLKVSELEFRTDSESTDDVLPPVTDHHKKKTDNMASPTLIFVDGSFAELAQEMAEYLHIGDAVKPLLDGEKNEEALQAIIKASNALNSIPEKEFTGAYNLLIHLVLQAKDPKQYLPTLCNNLLKPITSSPIHGFTLAANALSTVFNLLDQKSPLRYNVFLQIVRFVRQHGQFELLKPRLKNLDTWFSEWEVSEENQRNLLVEVSDAAGEAGDEEESYHYLLKAIGNFDRENQEEAASEEAQRLSLKALRMAISAPGRFDFQDLRSLPSVQALSDSQPVYSQLLDIFAEQDLEDYNDFRDEHEGWIEKEKLDHEKLQRKMRLLTFASLAASTPNREIPYANIAKALQVPSEDVEMWTIDVVRAKLVEGRLSQKQKVFLVHRTTYRVFGEKQWRELGTRVDQFKVVVDRLTSVVRKAQADAEAQKEREQQELERKLNNTNVSGGLPERRRQQKQRTDDDD
;
A
#
# COMPACT_ATOMS: atom_id res chain seq x y z
N MET A 1 34.13 1.37 -45.46
CA MET A 1 34.67 1.54 -46.83
C MET A 1 34.59 0.20 -47.54
N ALA A 2 33.86 0.21 -48.67
CA ALA A 2 33.79 -0.76 -49.77
C ALA A 2 33.38 -2.23 -49.44
N THR A 3 32.15 -2.69 -49.74
CA THR A 3 31.55 -3.04 -51.07
C THR A 3 32.36 -4.11 -51.81
N ASN A 4 31.84 -5.27 -52.19
CA ASN A 4 30.95 -5.57 -53.33
C ASN A 4 31.14 -7.09 -53.57
N ALA A 5 30.35 -7.93 -54.24
CA ALA A 5 29.16 -7.92 -55.09
C ALA A 5 28.72 -9.42 -55.11
N GLY A 6 27.47 -9.84 -55.24
CA GLY A 6 26.48 -9.39 -56.20
C GLY A 6 26.46 -10.30 -57.43
N GLN A 7 25.54 -11.27 -57.43
CA GLN A 7 24.70 -11.69 -58.58
C GLN A 7 25.41 -12.43 -59.76
N ARG A 8 24.82 -13.41 -60.48
CA ARG A 8 23.41 -13.56 -60.94
C ARG A 8 23.28 -14.79 -61.90
N ILE A 9 22.03 -15.19 -62.18
CA ILE A 9 21.50 -15.85 -63.43
C ILE A 9 21.66 -17.40 -63.47
N SER A 10 20.69 -18.27 -63.82
CA SER A 10 19.36 -18.26 -64.51
C SER A 10 18.71 -19.65 -64.25
N ALA A 11 17.45 -19.78 -63.83
CA ALA A 11 16.19 -19.78 -64.59
C ALA A 11 15.79 -21.14 -65.25
N ASP A 12 14.85 -21.85 -64.59
CA ASP A 12 13.54 -22.41 -65.05
C ASP A 12 13.46 -23.34 -66.30
N PRO A 13 12.32 -24.01 -66.66
CA PRO A 13 10.93 -23.90 -66.14
C PRO A 13 10.06 -25.21 -66.04
N GLY A 14 8.89 -25.07 -65.37
CA GLY A 14 7.56 -25.49 -65.84
C GLY A 14 7.06 -26.92 -65.58
N PHE A 15 5.75 -27.23 -65.52
CA PHE A 15 4.49 -26.47 -65.44
C PHE A 15 3.34 -27.51 -65.28
N ALA A 16 2.13 -27.02 -64.93
CA ALA A 16 0.78 -27.64 -65.08
C ALA A 16 0.23 -28.45 -63.88
N GLU A 17 -0.73 -27.93 -63.09
CA GLU A 17 -2.20 -27.74 -63.33
C GLU A 17 -3.04 -28.98 -62.95
N ALA A 18 -4.24 -28.97 -62.35
CA ALA A 18 -5.17 -27.92 -61.94
C ALA A 18 -6.29 -28.47 -61.01
N LYS A 19 -6.83 -27.55 -60.18
CA LYS A 19 -8.24 -27.27 -59.75
C LYS A 19 -9.35 -28.35 -59.67
N ALA A 20 -10.14 -28.26 -58.59
CA ALA A 20 -11.59 -27.89 -58.56
C ALA A 20 -12.09 -27.89 -57.09
N GLU A 21 -12.46 -26.76 -56.47
CA GLU A 21 -13.79 -26.11 -56.39
C GLU A 21 -14.88 -26.82 -55.54
N GLY A 22 -15.51 -26.09 -54.59
CA GLY A 22 -16.81 -26.49 -54.03
C GLY A 22 -17.34 -25.88 -52.72
N LYS A 23 -17.82 -24.63 -52.78
CA LYS A 23 -19.00 -24.06 -52.08
C LYS A 23 -19.09 -23.95 -50.53
N VAL A 24 -19.07 -22.67 -50.13
CA VAL A 24 -19.70 -22.07 -48.93
C VAL A 24 -21.23 -22.06 -49.07
N LYS A 25 -21.95 -22.37 -47.98
CA LYS A 25 -23.35 -22.02 -47.76
C LYS A 25 -23.53 -21.50 -46.33
N GLU A 26 -23.93 -20.23 -46.24
CA GLU A 26 -24.57 -19.62 -45.09
C GLU A 26 -25.90 -20.31 -44.78
N THR A 27 -26.15 -20.54 -43.49
CA THR A 27 -27.51 -20.70 -42.95
C THR A 27 -27.62 -19.86 -41.68
N THR A 28 -28.37 -18.78 -41.84
CA THR A 28 -29.07 -18.00 -40.83
C THR A 28 -30.02 -18.87 -40.00
N ALA A 29 -29.93 -18.78 -38.69
CA ALA A 29 -31.00 -19.17 -37.78
C ALA A 29 -31.00 -18.22 -36.56
N THR A 30 -31.86 -17.22 -36.68
CA THR A 30 -32.31 -16.30 -35.65
C THR A 30 -33.11 -17.05 -34.58
N GLY A 31 -32.79 -16.79 -33.30
CA GLY A 31 -33.59 -17.18 -32.14
C GLY A 31 -33.73 -15.99 -31.17
N PRO A 32 -34.85 -15.85 -30.45
CA PRO A 32 -35.43 -14.55 -30.13
C PRO A 32 -34.85 -13.86 -28.89
N ILE A 33 -34.69 -12.55 -29.03
CA ILE A 33 -34.37 -11.56 -28.00
C ILE A 33 -35.56 -11.46 -27.03
N PRO A 34 -35.37 -11.59 -25.70
CA PRO A 34 -36.42 -11.27 -24.74
C PRO A 34 -36.58 -9.74 -24.63
N PRO A 35 -37.84 -9.23 -24.54
CA PRO A 35 -38.11 -7.80 -24.55
C PRO A 35 -37.58 -7.11 -23.28
N SER A 36 -36.93 -5.98 -23.50
CA SER A 36 -36.53 -4.98 -22.52
C SER A 36 -37.75 -4.46 -21.75
N GLY A 37 -37.87 -4.89 -20.50
CA GLY A 37 -38.72 -4.27 -19.49
C GLY A 37 -38.01 -3.10 -18.79
N PRO A 38 -38.77 -2.14 -18.22
CA PRO A 38 -38.24 -0.86 -17.75
C PRO A 38 -37.35 -1.03 -16.50
N LEU A 39 -36.21 -0.35 -16.52
CA LEU A 39 -35.28 -0.24 -15.39
C LEU A 39 -35.95 0.49 -14.22
N VAL A 40 -35.92 -0.17 -13.06
CA VAL A 40 -36.32 0.39 -11.77
C VAL A 40 -35.22 1.33 -11.28
N PRO A 41 -35.51 2.52 -10.72
CA PRO A 41 -34.48 3.45 -10.28
C PRO A 41 -33.80 2.92 -9.01
N TYR A 42 -32.48 2.75 -9.04
CA TYR A 42 -31.73 2.47 -7.81
C TYR A 42 -31.35 3.79 -7.14
N GLU A 43 -31.62 3.82 -5.84
CA GLU A 43 -31.56 4.95 -4.92
C GLU A 43 -30.15 5.54 -4.81
N SER A 44 -30.09 6.86 -4.91
CA SER A 44 -28.92 7.69 -4.61
C SER A 44 -28.78 7.86 -3.10
N LEU A 45 -27.65 7.44 -2.53
CA LEU A 45 -27.20 7.86 -1.20
C LEU A 45 -26.02 8.84 -1.34
N ASP A 46 -26.33 10.08 -0.99
CA ASP A 46 -25.50 11.07 -0.29
C ASP A 46 -24.14 11.49 -0.87
N ALA A 47 -24.22 12.45 -1.80
CA ALA A 47 -23.18 13.47 -1.98
C ALA A 47 -23.68 14.81 -1.42
N ILE A 48 -23.19 15.18 -0.24
CA ILE A 48 -23.41 16.49 0.38
C ILE A 48 -22.70 17.55 -0.48
N SER A 49 -23.46 18.32 -1.24
CA SER A 49 -23.00 19.60 -1.81
C SER A 49 -23.47 20.76 -0.92
N PRO A 50 -22.66 21.82 -0.77
CA PRO A 50 -22.96 22.96 0.09
C PRO A 50 -24.08 23.84 -0.51
N PRO A 51 -24.97 24.43 0.31
CA PRO A 51 -26.11 25.17 -0.20
C PRO A 51 -25.73 26.55 -0.73
N ALA A 52 -26.31 26.89 -1.88
CA ALA A 52 -26.34 28.24 -2.45
C ALA A 52 -27.32 29.14 -1.70
N PHE A 53 -26.92 30.41 -1.48
CA PHE A 53 -27.76 31.45 -0.90
C PHE A 53 -28.85 31.94 -1.88
N PRO A 54 -30.11 32.07 -1.45
CA PRO A 54 -31.11 32.89 -2.15
C PRO A 54 -31.35 34.24 -1.44
N LYS A 55 -31.63 35.25 -2.28
CA LYS A 55 -32.04 36.62 -1.92
C LYS A 55 -33.49 36.68 -1.42
N ASP A 56 -33.73 37.63 -0.53
CA ASP A 56 -34.96 38.35 -0.16
C ASP A 56 -36.33 37.80 -0.62
N SER A 57 -37.26 37.57 0.34
CA SER A 57 -38.35 38.51 0.69
C SER A 57 -39.54 37.87 1.45
N GLN A 58 -39.93 38.58 2.52
CA GLN A 58 -41.28 38.79 3.09
C GLN A 58 -42.12 37.65 3.72
N ASP A 59 -42.27 37.80 5.05
CA ASP A 59 -43.53 38.00 5.81
C ASP A 59 -44.38 36.78 6.21
N SER A 60 -44.42 36.49 7.52
CA SER A 60 -45.66 36.33 8.33
C SER A 60 -45.43 35.69 9.72
N GLY A 61 -46.01 36.31 10.76
CA GLY A 61 -46.73 35.59 11.83
C GLY A 61 -45.98 35.03 13.05
N CYS A 62 -45.99 35.78 14.16
CA CYS A 62 -45.82 35.38 15.57
C CYS A 62 -46.74 34.21 16.06
N PRO A 63 -46.69 33.72 17.34
CA PRO A 63 -45.78 34.02 18.46
C PRO A 63 -45.21 32.80 19.25
N VAL A 64 -44.31 33.16 20.15
CA VAL A 64 -43.65 32.45 21.25
C VAL A 64 -44.60 31.86 22.30
N ALA A 65 -44.25 30.68 22.83
CA ALA A 65 -44.64 30.25 24.18
C ALA A 65 -43.38 29.88 25.00
N SER A 66 -43.24 30.57 26.12
CA SER A 66 -42.24 30.48 27.18
C SER A 66 -42.22 29.13 27.90
N LEU A 67 -41.07 28.75 28.48
CA LEU A 67 -40.92 28.42 29.91
C LEU A 67 -39.45 28.48 30.33
N VAL A 68 -39.23 28.97 31.55
CA VAL A 68 -37.98 29.47 32.15
C VAL A 68 -37.52 28.53 33.29
N SER A 69 -36.26 28.72 33.70
CA SER A 69 -35.56 28.33 34.96
C SER A 69 -34.79 26.99 34.92
N ASP A 70 -33.53 26.88 35.38
CA ASP A 70 -32.66 27.78 36.16
C ASP A 70 -31.15 27.42 35.97
N ARG A 71 -30.31 28.45 35.80
CA ARG A 71 -29.02 28.81 36.50
C ARG A 71 -28.11 27.68 37.03
N ASN A 72 -26.76 27.70 36.98
CA ASN A 72 -25.69 28.63 36.52
C ASN A 72 -24.31 27.88 36.63
N PRO A 73 -23.10 28.47 36.46
CA PRO A 73 -22.11 27.99 35.49
C PRO A 73 -20.76 27.53 36.09
N LEU A 74 -19.93 26.82 35.31
CA LEU A 74 -18.53 26.53 35.65
C LEU A 74 -17.57 27.37 34.80
N LYS A 75 -16.71 28.10 35.51
CA LYS A 75 -15.60 28.92 34.99
C LYS A 75 -14.42 28.05 34.57
N VAL A 76 -13.77 28.51 33.50
CA VAL A 76 -12.48 28.09 32.97
C VAL A 76 -11.37 28.94 33.60
N SER A 77 -10.26 28.30 34.00
CA SER A 77 -8.91 28.91 34.06
C SER A 77 -7.90 27.81 34.43
N GLU A 78 -7.06 27.43 33.46
CA GLU A 78 -5.60 27.67 33.46
C GLU A 78 -4.79 26.59 34.19
N LEU A 79 -3.97 25.87 33.44
CA LEU A 79 -2.73 25.34 33.99
C LEU A 79 -1.65 25.34 32.90
N GLU A 80 -0.68 26.22 33.15
CA GLU A 80 0.54 26.43 32.41
C GLU A 80 1.54 25.29 32.62
N PHE A 81 2.43 25.16 31.63
CA PHE A 81 3.67 24.41 31.63
C PHE A 81 4.64 24.90 32.72
N ARG A 82 5.34 23.96 33.39
CA ARG A 82 6.72 24.21 33.83
C ARG A 82 7.53 22.92 34.01
N THR A 83 8.81 23.09 33.74
CA THR A 83 9.88 22.14 33.50
C THR A 83 10.69 21.82 34.76
N ASP A 84 11.57 20.83 34.60
CA ASP A 84 12.89 20.66 35.22
C ASP A 84 13.07 19.70 36.43
N SER A 85 13.79 18.62 36.09
CA SER A 85 15.03 18.10 36.71
C SER A 85 15.18 17.83 38.21
N GLU A 86 15.86 16.70 38.43
CA GLU A 86 16.90 16.43 39.44
C GLU A 86 16.56 15.54 40.65
N SER A 87 17.63 14.86 41.06
CA SER A 87 17.78 13.60 41.77
C SER A 87 17.56 13.68 43.28
N THR A 88 17.31 12.54 43.90
CA THR A 88 17.94 12.17 45.19
C THR A 88 17.70 10.68 45.49
N ASP A 89 18.78 10.02 45.90
CA ASP A 89 18.83 8.67 46.46
C ASP A 89 17.99 8.58 47.75
N ASP A 90 17.29 7.45 47.96
CA ASP A 90 17.15 6.92 49.31
C ASP A 90 16.89 5.41 49.37
N VAL A 91 17.41 4.83 50.45
CA VAL A 91 17.72 3.42 50.68
C VAL A 91 16.53 2.61 51.25
N LEU A 92 16.36 1.37 50.75
CA LEU A 92 15.60 0.15 51.17
C LEU A 92 15.10 0.04 52.65
N PRO A 93 14.11 -0.84 53.04
CA PRO A 93 13.86 -2.19 52.49
C PRO A 93 12.35 -2.65 52.53
N PRO A 94 11.93 -3.94 52.51
CA PRO A 94 10.84 -4.41 51.67
C PRO A 94 9.51 -4.70 52.42
N VAL A 95 8.38 -4.56 51.74
CA VAL A 95 7.10 -5.13 52.18
C VAL A 95 6.50 -5.95 51.05
N THR A 96 6.42 -7.24 51.30
CA THR A 96 5.66 -8.22 50.54
C THR A 96 4.18 -7.83 50.52
N ASP A 97 3.57 -7.69 49.34
CA ASP A 97 2.26 -8.32 49.15
C ASP A 97 1.88 -8.56 47.69
N HIS A 98 1.14 -9.63 47.52
CA HIS A 98 0.74 -10.29 46.29
C HIS A 98 -0.10 -9.40 45.36
N HIS A 99 0.35 -9.17 44.13
CA HIS A 99 -0.56 -9.07 42.98
C HIS A 99 0.03 -9.71 41.73
N LYS A 100 -0.46 -10.93 41.49
CA LYS A 100 -0.22 -11.80 40.34
C LYS A 100 -0.81 -11.12 39.09
N LYS A 101 -0.02 -10.31 38.38
CA LYS A 101 -0.39 -9.82 37.04
C LYS A 101 -0.24 -10.98 36.06
N LYS A 102 -1.39 -11.48 35.65
CA LYS A 102 -1.60 -12.46 34.59
C LYS A 102 -1.14 -11.84 33.26
N THR A 103 0.07 -12.14 32.84
CA THR A 103 0.50 -11.94 31.45
C THR A 103 -0.08 -13.10 30.65
N ASP A 104 -1.21 -12.88 29.97
CA ASP A 104 -1.65 -13.76 28.88
C ASP A 104 -0.67 -13.54 27.73
N ASN A 105 0.49 -14.19 27.85
CA ASN A 105 1.40 -14.41 26.75
C ASN A 105 0.70 -15.48 25.89
N MET A 106 0.11 -15.09 24.75
CA MET A 106 -0.37 -16.06 23.77
C MET A 106 0.83 -16.74 23.11
N ALA A 107 1.52 -17.58 23.88
CA ALA A 107 2.34 -18.64 23.34
C ALA A 107 1.37 -19.63 22.69
N SER A 108 1.43 -19.72 21.36
CA SER A 108 0.79 -20.81 20.61
C SER A 108 1.14 -22.13 21.28
N PRO A 109 0.16 -22.96 21.67
CA PRO A 109 0.44 -24.17 22.43
C PRO A 109 1.25 -25.14 21.56
N THR A 110 2.41 -25.55 22.08
CA THR A 110 3.28 -26.59 21.53
C THR A 110 2.57 -27.93 21.65
N LEU A 111 1.59 -28.21 20.78
CA LEU A 111 0.84 -29.46 20.77
C LEU A 111 1.56 -30.52 19.92
N ILE A 112 2.77 -30.89 20.34
CA ILE A 112 3.36 -32.18 19.94
C ILE A 112 3.49 -32.99 21.23
N PHE A 113 2.50 -33.82 21.51
CA PHE A 113 2.56 -34.81 22.58
C PHE A 113 3.20 -36.08 22.01
N VAL A 114 4.47 -36.28 22.33
CA VAL A 114 5.18 -37.53 22.08
C VAL A 114 5.69 -38.00 23.44
N ASP A 115 5.08 -39.06 23.96
CA ASP A 115 5.42 -39.65 25.26
C ASP A 115 6.44 -40.78 25.04
N GLY A 116 7.61 -40.69 25.65
CA GLY A 116 8.67 -41.69 25.54
C GLY A 116 10.07 -41.14 25.83
N SER A 117 11.01 -42.02 26.20
CA SER A 117 12.42 -41.64 26.29
C SER A 117 13.02 -41.44 24.89
N PHE A 118 14.07 -40.62 24.76
CA PHE A 118 14.74 -40.39 23.46
C PHE A 118 15.14 -41.70 22.76
N ALA A 119 15.59 -42.70 23.53
CA ALA A 119 16.00 -43.98 22.99
C ALA A 119 14.83 -44.79 22.41
N GLU A 120 13.67 -44.80 23.08
CA GLU A 120 12.46 -45.47 22.60
C GLU A 120 11.92 -44.79 21.35
N LEU A 121 11.85 -43.46 21.35
CA LEU A 121 11.34 -42.67 20.23
C LEU A 121 12.26 -42.73 19.00
N ALA A 122 13.57 -42.73 19.20
CA ALA A 122 14.55 -42.90 18.13
C ALA A 122 14.50 -44.33 17.56
N GLN A 123 14.25 -45.33 18.41
CA GLN A 123 14.11 -46.72 17.99
C GLN A 123 12.82 -46.95 17.19
N GLU A 124 11.69 -46.39 17.63
CA GLU A 124 10.43 -46.43 16.88
C GLU A 124 10.58 -45.76 15.51
N MET A 125 11.21 -44.58 15.45
CA MET A 125 11.49 -43.91 14.18
C MET A 125 12.43 -44.73 13.28
N ALA A 126 13.45 -45.39 13.84
CA ALA A 126 14.38 -46.22 13.09
C ALA A 126 13.72 -47.51 12.55
N GLU A 127 12.84 -48.14 13.33
CA GLU A 127 12.04 -49.29 12.86
C GLU A 127 11.07 -48.87 11.76
N TYR A 128 10.47 -47.69 11.90
CA TYR A 128 9.58 -47.10 10.90
C TYR A 128 10.29 -46.77 9.58
N LEU A 129 11.58 -46.41 9.65
CA LEU A 129 12.46 -46.16 8.49
C LEU A 129 13.18 -47.41 7.96
N HIS A 130 12.88 -48.61 8.49
CA HIS A 130 13.55 -49.88 8.17
C HIS A 130 15.07 -49.88 8.38
N ILE A 131 15.57 -49.08 9.33
CA ILE A 131 16.97 -49.00 9.76
C ILE A 131 17.17 -49.39 11.24
N GLY A 132 16.13 -49.96 11.88
CA GLY A 132 16.13 -50.33 13.29
C GLY A 132 17.33 -51.20 13.71
N ASP A 133 17.78 -52.12 12.86
CA ASP A 133 18.90 -53.03 13.16
C ASP A 133 20.27 -52.33 13.17
N ALA A 134 20.40 -51.21 12.44
CA ALA A 134 21.63 -50.41 12.41
C ALA A 134 21.69 -49.37 13.55
N VAL A 135 20.53 -48.97 14.08
CA VAL A 135 20.40 -47.91 15.10
C VAL A 135 20.33 -48.47 16.52
N LYS A 136 19.75 -49.67 16.73
CA LYS A 136 19.75 -50.40 18.03
C LYS A 136 21.12 -50.40 18.74
N PRO A 137 22.22 -50.87 18.12
CA PRO A 137 23.51 -50.95 18.80
C PRO A 137 24.14 -49.57 19.12
N LEU A 138 23.69 -48.50 18.44
CA LEU A 138 24.16 -47.13 18.69
C LEU A 138 23.40 -46.50 19.87
N LEU A 139 22.10 -46.81 20.01
CA LEU A 139 21.28 -46.39 21.14
C LEU A 139 21.68 -47.11 22.44
N ASP A 140 21.97 -48.42 22.35
CA ASP A 140 22.47 -49.21 23.49
C ASP A 140 23.86 -48.74 23.97
N GLY A 141 24.63 -48.06 23.10
CA GLY A 141 25.93 -47.46 23.42
C GLY A 141 25.87 -45.99 23.85
N GLU A 142 24.68 -45.44 24.13
CA GLU A 142 24.43 -44.01 24.43
C GLU A 142 24.92 -43.02 23.36
N LYS A 143 25.14 -43.48 22.11
CA LYS A 143 25.59 -42.65 20.98
C LYS A 143 24.41 -41.99 20.26
N ASN A 144 23.66 -41.20 21.01
CA ASN A 144 22.41 -40.58 20.57
C ASN A 144 22.57 -39.67 19.32
N GLU A 145 23.73 -39.04 19.14
CA GLU A 145 24.01 -38.18 17.97
C GLU A 145 24.29 -38.97 16.68
N GLU A 146 25.07 -40.06 16.76
CA GLU A 146 25.36 -40.93 15.61
C GLU A 146 24.06 -41.63 15.14
N ALA A 147 23.23 -42.06 16.09
CA ALA A 147 21.90 -42.63 15.83
C ALA A 147 20.98 -41.62 15.12
N LEU A 148 20.89 -40.39 15.64
CA LEU A 148 20.07 -39.33 15.03
C LEU A 148 20.57 -38.95 13.63
N GLN A 149 21.88 -38.90 13.42
CA GLN A 149 22.46 -38.62 12.10
C GLN A 149 22.11 -39.71 11.07
N ALA A 150 22.09 -40.98 11.48
CA ALA A 150 21.66 -42.08 10.62
C ALA A 150 20.17 -41.99 10.27
N ILE A 151 19.33 -41.67 11.26
CA ILE A 151 17.88 -41.46 11.08
C ILE A 151 17.61 -40.30 10.10
N ILE A 152 18.30 -39.17 10.25
CA ILE A 152 18.10 -38.00 9.38
C ILE A 152 18.57 -38.28 7.95
N LYS A 153 19.65 -39.03 7.75
CA LYS A 153 20.05 -39.46 6.40
C LYS A 153 19.00 -40.35 5.74
N ALA A 154 18.37 -41.23 6.51
CA ALA A 154 17.28 -42.07 6.04
C ALA A 154 15.93 -41.34 5.93
N SER A 155 15.78 -40.15 6.54
CA SER A 155 14.51 -39.42 6.59
C SER A 155 13.93 -39.00 5.23
N ASN A 156 14.71 -39.07 4.14
CA ASN A 156 14.18 -38.92 2.78
C ASN A 156 13.16 -40.02 2.42
N ALA A 157 13.24 -41.19 3.07
CA ALA A 157 12.26 -42.26 2.89
C ALA A 157 10.87 -41.86 3.41
N LEU A 158 10.77 -40.89 4.35
CA LEU A 158 9.49 -40.40 4.87
C LEU A 158 8.61 -39.76 3.79
N ASN A 159 9.21 -39.25 2.70
CA ASN A 159 8.48 -38.67 1.58
C ASN A 159 7.67 -39.69 0.77
N SER A 160 7.91 -41.00 0.96
CA SER A 160 7.18 -42.08 0.29
C SER A 160 6.07 -42.69 1.16
N ILE A 161 5.86 -42.17 2.37
CA ILE A 161 4.93 -42.72 3.37
C ILE A 161 3.49 -42.22 3.13
N PRO A 162 2.45 -43.04 3.39
CA PRO A 162 1.06 -42.65 3.22
C PRO A 162 0.68 -41.36 3.99
N GLU A 163 -0.24 -40.56 3.41
CA GLU A 163 -0.71 -39.27 3.96
C GLU A 163 -1.06 -39.30 5.44
N LYS A 164 -1.74 -40.38 5.87
CA LYS A 164 -2.28 -40.51 7.22
C LYS A 164 -1.20 -40.54 8.30
N GLU A 165 -0.02 -41.03 7.96
CA GLU A 165 1.07 -41.24 8.89
C GLU A 165 2.18 -40.19 8.72
N PHE A 166 2.16 -39.44 7.61
CA PHE A 166 3.15 -38.41 7.28
C PHE A 166 3.30 -37.36 8.39
N THR A 167 2.20 -36.77 8.84
CA THR A 167 2.23 -35.71 9.86
C THR A 167 2.76 -36.23 11.20
N GLY A 168 2.36 -37.45 11.61
CA GLY A 168 2.86 -38.07 12.84
C GLY A 168 4.34 -38.38 12.78
N ALA A 169 4.80 -38.97 11.68
CA ALA A 169 6.20 -39.32 11.47
C ALA A 169 7.11 -38.08 11.42
N TYR A 170 6.71 -37.03 10.69
CA TYR A 170 7.47 -35.78 10.69
C TYR A 170 7.45 -35.07 12.03
N ASN A 171 6.33 -35.06 12.76
CA ASN A 171 6.28 -34.48 14.10
C ASN A 171 7.22 -35.21 15.08
N LEU A 172 7.27 -36.54 15.01
CA LEU A 172 8.22 -37.35 15.80
C LEU A 172 9.67 -37.02 15.42
N LEU A 173 9.98 -36.93 14.13
CA LEU A 173 11.32 -36.55 13.66
C LEU A 173 11.71 -35.13 14.10
N ILE A 174 10.78 -34.18 14.01
CA ILE A 174 10.97 -32.79 14.47
C ILE A 174 11.27 -32.77 15.97
N HIS A 175 10.52 -33.53 16.77
CA HIS A 175 10.73 -33.61 18.21
C HIS A 175 12.11 -34.21 18.55
N LEU A 176 12.52 -35.29 17.88
CA LEU A 176 13.85 -35.90 18.06
C LEU A 176 14.99 -34.94 17.69
N VAL A 177 14.82 -34.16 16.61
CA VAL A 177 15.81 -33.15 16.18
C VAL A 177 15.92 -31.99 17.18
N LEU A 178 14.80 -31.56 17.77
CA LEU A 178 14.78 -30.48 18.75
C LEU A 178 15.32 -30.88 20.13
N GLN A 179 15.28 -32.17 20.48
CA GLN A 179 15.90 -32.71 21.70
C GLN A 179 17.42 -32.93 21.57
N ALA A 180 17.99 -32.80 20.37
CA ALA A 180 19.42 -32.97 20.15
C ALA A 180 20.24 -31.84 20.81
N LYS A 181 21.49 -32.13 21.18
CA LYS A 181 22.42 -31.14 21.76
C LYS A 181 22.76 -30.00 20.79
N ASP A 182 22.80 -30.30 19.49
CA ASP A 182 22.97 -29.29 18.44
C ASP A 182 21.94 -29.45 17.30
N PRO A 183 20.74 -28.83 17.43
CA PRO A 183 19.72 -28.86 16.39
C PRO A 183 20.17 -28.22 15.06
N LYS A 184 21.21 -27.37 15.08
CA LYS A 184 21.66 -26.59 13.92
C LYS A 184 22.20 -27.46 12.79
N GLN A 185 22.85 -28.58 13.12
CA GLN A 185 23.41 -29.50 12.14
C GLN A 185 22.34 -30.28 11.36
N TYR A 186 21.19 -30.48 11.98
CA TYR A 186 20.17 -31.43 11.54
C TYR A 186 18.98 -30.76 10.83
N LEU A 187 18.63 -29.55 11.25
CA LEU A 187 17.52 -28.76 10.67
C LEU A 187 17.65 -28.49 9.16
N PRO A 188 18.83 -28.14 8.60
CA PRO A 188 18.97 -27.91 7.15
C PRO A 188 18.68 -29.18 6.34
N THR A 189 19.12 -30.33 6.83
CA THR A 189 18.88 -31.62 6.15
C THR A 189 17.40 -32.00 6.20
N LEU A 190 16.74 -31.76 7.34
CA LEU A 190 15.29 -31.96 7.50
C LEU A 190 14.49 -31.06 6.54
N CYS A 191 14.81 -29.76 6.51
CA CYS A 191 14.16 -28.80 5.61
C CYS A 191 14.38 -29.20 4.15
N ASN A 192 15.61 -29.56 3.75
CA ASN A 192 15.91 -30.02 2.40
C ASN A 192 15.15 -31.29 2.01
N ASN A 193 14.86 -32.18 2.96
CA ASN A 193 14.04 -33.35 2.68
C ASN A 193 12.56 -32.98 2.51
N LEU A 194 12.05 -31.99 3.25
CA LEU A 194 10.69 -31.45 3.09
C LEU A 194 10.51 -30.62 1.80
N LEU A 195 11.58 -30.07 1.24
CA LEU A 195 11.58 -29.37 -0.06
C LEU A 195 11.49 -30.33 -1.26
N LYS A 196 11.77 -31.63 -1.06
CA LYS A 196 11.68 -32.63 -2.13
C LYS A 196 10.21 -33.00 -2.38
N PRO A 197 9.86 -33.40 -3.61
CA PRO A 197 8.49 -33.80 -3.92
C PRO A 197 8.08 -35.02 -3.10
N ILE A 198 6.96 -34.89 -2.39
CA ILE A 198 6.34 -35.99 -1.65
C ILE A 198 5.68 -36.94 -2.66
N THR A 199 6.25 -38.13 -2.81
CA THR A 199 5.83 -39.11 -3.83
C THR A 199 4.55 -39.83 -3.45
N SER A 200 4.21 -39.89 -2.17
CA SER A 200 2.97 -40.51 -1.69
C SER A 200 1.72 -39.71 -2.05
N SER A 201 1.86 -38.39 -2.24
CA SER A 201 0.73 -37.47 -2.41
C SER A 201 1.01 -36.30 -3.34
N PRO A 202 0.83 -36.50 -4.66
CA PRO A 202 1.05 -35.44 -5.63
C PRO A 202 0.11 -34.24 -5.45
N ILE A 203 -1.09 -34.45 -4.88
CA ILE A 203 -2.13 -33.42 -4.74
C ILE A 203 -2.01 -32.65 -3.42
N HIS A 204 -1.82 -33.35 -2.29
CA HIS A 204 -1.73 -32.74 -0.96
C HIS A 204 -0.31 -32.55 -0.45
N GLY A 205 0.71 -33.03 -1.18
CA GLY A 205 2.11 -33.00 -0.76
C GLY A 205 2.58 -31.60 -0.35
N PHE A 206 2.22 -30.57 -1.14
CA PHE A 206 2.53 -29.19 -0.77
C PHE A 206 2.00 -28.83 0.62
N THR A 207 0.72 -29.08 0.89
CA THR A 207 0.09 -28.71 2.16
C THR A 207 0.68 -29.49 3.34
N LEU A 208 1.05 -30.75 3.13
CA LEU A 208 1.69 -31.58 4.15
C LEU A 208 3.09 -31.06 4.51
N ALA A 209 3.91 -30.76 3.49
CA ALA A 209 5.24 -30.18 3.68
C ALA A 209 5.17 -28.78 4.30
N ALA A 210 4.25 -27.92 3.85
CA ALA A 210 4.05 -26.58 4.40
C ALA A 210 3.62 -26.63 5.88
N ASN A 211 2.73 -27.56 6.24
CA ASN A 211 2.31 -27.76 7.63
C ASN A 211 3.47 -28.27 8.50
N ALA A 212 4.27 -29.22 8.00
CA ALA A 212 5.46 -29.72 8.70
C ALA A 212 6.50 -28.58 8.89
N LEU A 213 6.79 -27.80 7.85
CA LEU A 213 7.69 -26.65 7.93
C LEU A 213 7.17 -25.55 8.88
N SER A 214 5.87 -25.26 8.85
CA SER A 214 5.27 -24.32 9.82
C SER A 214 5.35 -24.86 11.24
N THR A 215 5.25 -26.18 11.42
CA THR A 215 5.40 -26.82 12.73
C THR A 215 6.84 -26.66 13.22
N VAL A 216 7.85 -26.92 12.38
CA VAL A 216 9.27 -26.66 12.69
C VAL A 216 9.47 -25.20 13.12
N PHE A 217 8.95 -24.24 12.35
CA PHE A 217 9.10 -22.82 12.65
C PHE A 217 8.46 -22.43 13.99
N ASN A 218 7.26 -22.95 14.28
CA ASN A 218 6.53 -22.64 15.50
C ASN A 218 7.16 -23.28 16.75
N LEU A 219 7.81 -24.44 16.62
CA LEU A 219 8.45 -25.14 17.74
C LEU A 219 9.82 -24.56 18.14
N LEU A 220 10.51 -23.89 17.23
CA LEU A 220 11.77 -23.22 17.55
C LEU A 220 11.54 -22.03 18.48
N ASP A 221 12.49 -21.71 19.35
CA ASP A 221 12.38 -20.53 20.22
C ASP A 221 12.32 -19.22 19.42
N GLN A 222 11.57 -18.24 19.92
CA GLN A 222 11.29 -16.97 19.23
C GLN A 222 12.55 -16.17 18.90
N LYS A 223 13.55 -16.22 19.77
CA LYS A 223 14.82 -15.51 19.62
C LYS A 223 15.89 -16.31 18.88
N SER A 224 15.59 -17.54 18.46
CA SER A 224 16.59 -18.40 17.83
C SER A 224 16.91 -17.92 16.41
N PRO A 225 18.19 -17.65 16.07
CA PRO A 225 18.61 -17.32 14.71
C PRO A 225 18.30 -18.42 13.68
N LEU A 226 17.98 -19.63 14.14
CA LEU A 226 17.59 -20.75 13.29
C LEU A 226 16.23 -20.53 12.62
N ARG A 227 15.36 -19.70 13.22
CA ARG A 227 14.08 -19.33 12.63
C ARG A 227 14.24 -18.62 11.30
N TYR A 228 15.28 -17.79 11.15
CA TYR A 228 15.62 -17.15 9.88
C TYR A 228 15.88 -18.20 8.78
N ASN A 229 16.74 -19.19 9.06
CA ASN A 229 17.10 -20.22 8.08
C ASN A 229 15.89 -21.07 7.68
N VAL A 230 15.06 -21.47 8.66
CA VAL A 230 13.83 -22.23 8.39
C VAL A 230 12.84 -21.40 7.59
N PHE A 231 12.66 -20.13 7.94
CA PHE A 231 11.77 -19.23 7.21
C PHE A 231 12.23 -18.99 5.77
N LEU A 232 13.53 -18.83 5.54
CA LEU A 232 14.11 -18.75 4.19
C LEU A 232 13.78 -20.01 3.36
N GLN A 233 13.86 -21.20 3.95
CA GLN A 233 13.45 -22.43 3.26
C GLN A 233 11.93 -22.45 2.99
N ILE A 234 11.10 -21.95 3.91
CA ILE A 234 9.65 -21.81 3.69
C ILE A 234 9.37 -20.89 2.49
N VAL A 235 10.05 -19.75 2.38
CA VAL A 235 9.88 -18.82 1.25
C VAL A 235 10.26 -19.51 -0.07
N ARG A 236 11.40 -20.20 -0.11
CA ARG A 236 11.84 -20.97 -1.29
C ARG A 236 10.88 -22.08 -1.68
N PHE A 237 10.31 -22.77 -0.68
CA PHE A 237 9.29 -23.79 -0.90
C PHE A 237 8.04 -23.19 -1.54
N VAL A 238 7.54 -22.10 -0.97
CA VAL A 238 6.36 -21.40 -1.47
C VAL A 238 6.57 -20.88 -2.89
N ARG A 239 7.77 -20.35 -3.18
CA ARG A 239 8.20 -19.92 -4.52
C ARG A 239 8.12 -21.07 -5.52
N GLN A 240 8.72 -22.22 -5.21
CA GLN A 240 8.73 -23.39 -6.09
C GLN A 240 7.32 -23.88 -6.47
N HIS A 241 6.35 -23.70 -5.57
CA HIS A 241 4.96 -24.13 -5.77
C HIS A 241 4.01 -23.01 -6.20
N GLY A 242 4.49 -21.77 -6.36
CA GLY A 242 3.68 -20.62 -6.78
C GLY A 242 2.56 -20.23 -5.80
N GLN A 243 2.68 -20.57 -4.51
CA GLN A 243 1.61 -20.35 -3.51
C GLN A 243 1.85 -19.14 -2.61
N PHE A 244 2.29 -18.01 -3.18
CA PHE A 244 2.67 -16.81 -2.44
C PHE A 244 1.55 -16.23 -1.54
N GLU A 245 0.28 -16.43 -1.91
CA GLU A 245 -0.88 -15.99 -1.13
C GLU A 245 -0.88 -16.50 0.32
N LEU A 246 -0.34 -17.70 0.57
CA LEU A 246 -0.25 -18.27 1.92
C LEU A 246 0.80 -17.56 2.78
N LEU A 247 1.79 -16.92 2.15
CA LEU A 247 2.89 -16.24 2.81
C LEU A 247 2.52 -14.80 3.21
N LYS A 248 1.67 -14.12 2.42
CA LYS A 248 1.28 -12.70 2.63
C LYS A 248 0.91 -12.34 4.08
N PRO A 249 0.06 -13.10 4.80
CA PRO A 249 -0.31 -12.73 6.17
C PRO A 249 0.87 -12.77 7.14
N ARG A 250 1.85 -13.64 6.87
CA ARG A 250 3.04 -13.85 7.70
C ARG A 250 4.09 -12.75 7.48
N LEU A 251 4.18 -12.19 6.29
CA LEU A 251 5.14 -11.14 5.96
C LEU A 251 4.91 -9.82 6.70
N LYS A 252 3.71 -9.59 7.26
CA LYS A 252 3.43 -8.42 8.11
C LYS A 252 4.26 -8.41 9.40
N ASN A 253 4.68 -9.59 9.87
CA ASN A 253 5.48 -9.74 11.08
C ASN A 253 6.99 -9.69 10.80
N LEU A 254 7.39 -9.53 9.53
CA LEU A 254 8.79 -9.66 9.11
C LEU A 254 9.71 -8.63 9.79
N ASP A 255 9.26 -7.38 9.90
CA ASP A 255 10.03 -6.31 10.55
C ASP A 255 10.23 -6.61 12.06
N THR A 256 9.23 -7.21 12.71
CA THR A 256 9.33 -7.68 14.11
C THR A 256 10.31 -8.85 14.22
N TRP A 257 10.24 -9.82 13.31
CA TRP A 257 11.13 -10.97 13.31
C TRP A 257 12.59 -10.61 13.04
N PHE A 258 12.86 -9.64 12.17
CA PHE A 258 14.22 -9.13 11.97
C PHE A 258 14.81 -8.56 13.26
N SER A 259 13.99 -7.88 14.07
CA SER A 259 14.39 -7.36 15.37
C SER A 259 14.60 -8.46 16.41
N GLU A 260 13.73 -9.48 16.44
CA GLU A 260 13.81 -10.60 17.39
C GLU A 260 14.98 -11.55 17.14
N TRP A 261 15.34 -11.76 15.88
CA TRP A 261 16.41 -12.69 15.47
C TRP A 261 17.78 -12.02 15.40
N GLU A 262 17.85 -10.69 15.58
CA GLU A 262 19.08 -9.89 15.47
C GLU A 262 19.82 -10.18 14.14
N VAL A 263 19.06 -10.26 13.04
CA VAL A 263 19.61 -10.62 11.73
C VAL A 263 20.43 -9.46 11.18
N SER A 264 21.63 -9.75 10.64
CA SER A 264 22.44 -8.76 9.94
C SER A 264 21.71 -8.17 8.72
N GLU A 265 21.98 -6.92 8.38
CA GLU A 265 21.33 -6.23 7.25
C GLU A 265 21.47 -7.00 5.93
N GLU A 266 22.63 -7.62 5.68
CA GLU A 266 22.87 -8.50 4.52
C GLU A 266 21.88 -9.68 4.44
N ASN A 267 21.64 -10.36 5.56
CA ASN A 267 20.72 -11.49 5.61
C ASN A 267 19.25 -11.02 5.52
N GLN A 268 18.92 -9.86 6.08
CA GLN A 268 17.61 -9.25 5.90
C GLN A 268 17.36 -8.95 4.41
N ARG A 269 18.34 -8.36 3.72
CA ARG A 269 18.29 -8.10 2.27
C ARG A 269 18.07 -9.37 1.47
N ASN A 270 18.84 -10.42 1.74
CA ASN A 270 18.72 -11.71 1.06
C ASN A 270 17.29 -12.28 1.18
N LEU A 271 16.72 -12.27 2.39
CA LEU A 271 15.35 -12.73 2.59
C LEU A 271 14.32 -11.86 1.88
N LEU A 272 14.46 -10.53 1.92
CA LEU A 272 13.56 -9.61 1.22
C LEU A 272 13.59 -9.82 -0.31
N VAL A 273 14.78 -10.08 -0.87
CA VAL A 273 14.94 -10.41 -2.30
C VAL A 273 14.24 -11.73 -2.65
N GLU A 274 14.38 -12.76 -1.81
CA GLU A 274 13.70 -14.05 -2.04
C GLU A 274 12.17 -13.93 -1.93
N VAL A 275 11.67 -13.10 -1.02
CA VAL A 275 10.24 -12.77 -0.92
C VAL A 275 9.77 -12.01 -2.17
N SER A 276 10.54 -11.01 -2.62
CA SER A 276 10.26 -10.28 -3.86
C SER A 276 10.20 -11.20 -5.07
N ASP A 277 11.13 -12.15 -5.20
CA ASP A 277 11.15 -13.12 -6.28
C ASP A 277 9.94 -14.06 -6.22
N ALA A 278 9.60 -14.55 -5.03
CA ALA A 278 8.43 -15.40 -4.82
C ALA A 278 7.12 -14.68 -5.22
N ALA A 279 7.00 -13.39 -4.89
CA ALA A 279 5.85 -12.56 -5.29
C ALA A 279 5.80 -12.37 -6.81
N GLY A 280 6.94 -12.07 -7.44
CA GLY A 280 7.02 -11.83 -8.88
C GLY A 280 6.68 -13.07 -9.71
N GLU A 281 7.14 -14.25 -9.29
CA GLU A 281 6.81 -15.53 -9.93
C GLU A 281 5.35 -15.94 -9.73
N ALA A 282 4.73 -15.53 -8.63
CA ALA A 282 3.30 -15.72 -8.38
C ALA A 282 2.40 -14.75 -9.16
N GLY A 283 2.99 -13.75 -9.84
CA GLY A 283 2.26 -12.74 -10.61
C GLY A 283 1.81 -11.51 -9.80
N ASP A 284 2.29 -11.35 -8.57
CA ASP A 284 2.02 -10.18 -7.74
C ASP A 284 3.16 -9.14 -7.89
N GLU A 285 3.07 -8.33 -8.95
CA GLU A 285 4.06 -7.31 -9.27
C GLU A 285 4.13 -6.17 -8.21
N GLU A 286 3.02 -5.87 -7.52
CA GLU A 286 2.97 -4.81 -6.52
C GLU A 286 3.74 -5.20 -5.26
N GLU A 287 3.45 -6.39 -4.71
CA GLU A 287 4.16 -6.92 -3.54
C GLU A 287 5.64 -7.19 -3.88
N SER A 288 5.93 -7.73 -5.07
CA SER A 288 7.30 -7.95 -5.54
C SER A 288 8.12 -6.66 -5.51
N TYR A 289 7.57 -5.59 -6.09
CA TYR A 289 8.23 -4.29 -6.10
C TYR A 289 8.38 -3.69 -4.69
N HIS A 290 7.36 -3.82 -3.83
CA HIS A 290 7.39 -3.32 -2.45
C HIS A 290 8.53 -3.95 -1.63
N TYR A 291 8.67 -5.28 -1.66
CA TYR A 291 9.75 -5.97 -0.95
C TYR A 291 11.12 -5.71 -1.58
N LEU A 292 11.19 -5.51 -2.89
CA LEU A 292 12.44 -5.12 -3.56
C LEU A 292 12.90 -3.73 -3.14
N LEU A 293 11.99 -2.75 -3.04
CA LEU A 293 12.32 -1.42 -2.50
C LEU A 293 12.78 -1.50 -1.04
N LYS A 294 12.12 -2.33 -0.21
CA LYS A 294 12.58 -2.56 1.17
C LYS A 294 14.00 -3.14 1.20
N ALA A 295 14.33 -4.09 0.32
CA ALA A 295 15.67 -4.67 0.25
C ALA A 295 16.72 -3.62 -0.13
N ILE A 296 16.41 -2.76 -1.09
CA ILE A 296 17.32 -1.67 -1.53
C ILE A 296 17.41 -0.58 -0.45
N GLY A 297 16.34 -0.32 0.28
CA GLY A 297 16.33 0.63 1.40
C GLY A 297 17.16 0.20 2.60
N ASN A 298 17.56 -1.07 2.68
CA ASN A 298 18.40 -1.63 3.73
C ASN A 298 19.91 -1.59 3.41
N PHE A 299 20.31 -0.87 2.37
CA PHE A 299 21.71 -0.45 2.22
C PHE A 299 21.95 0.79 3.07
N ASP A 300 23.09 0.85 3.74
CA ASP A 300 23.45 2.03 4.53
C ASP A 300 23.49 3.26 3.60
N ARG A 301 22.71 4.28 3.98
CA ARG A 301 22.58 5.51 3.20
C ARG A 301 23.82 6.39 3.31
N GLU A 302 24.63 6.20 4.35
CA GLU A 302 25.85 6.98 4.58
C GLU A 302 27.07 6.33 3.92
N ASN A 303 27.01 5.02 3.65
CA ASN A 303 28.09 4.28 3.02
C ASN A 303 27.96 4.25 1.49
N GLN A 304 28.62 5.22 0.84
CA GLN A 304 28.64 5.35 -0.62
C GLN A 304 29.23 4.11 -1.33
N GLU A 305 30.18 3.39 -0.70
CA GLU A 305 30.77 2.19 -1.29
C GLU A 305 29.77 1.02 -1.30
N GLU A 306 28.94 0.89 -0.26
CA GLU A 306 27.89 -0.12 -0.21
C GLU A 306 26.76 0.19 -1.19
N ALA A 307 26.37 1.47 -1.29
CA ALA A 307 25.38 1.95 -2.27
C ALA A 307 25.84 1.75 -3.73
N ALA A 308 27.15 1.82 -3.99
CA ALA A 308 27.74 1.58 -5.30
C ALA A 308 28.14 0.12 -5.54
N SER A 309 27.90 -0.79 -4.60
CA SER A 309 28.25 -2.21 -4.72
C SER A 309 27.57 -2.87 -5.93
N GLU A 310 28.19 -3.90 -6.51
CA GLU A 310 27.62 -4.65 -7.64
C GLU A 310 26.26 -5.26 -7.30
N GLU A 311 26.06 -5.69 -6.04
CA GLU A 311 24.77 -6.20 -5.58
C GLU A 311 23.70 -5.11 -5.54
N ALA A 312 24.01 -3.94 -4.96
CA ALA A 312 23.11 -2.80 -4.91
C ALA A 312 22.73 -2.34 -6.32
N GLN A 313 23.71 -2.23 -7.22
CA GLN A 313 23.47 -1.89 -8.62
C GLN A 313 22.52 -2.90 -9.29
N ARG A 314 22.77 -4.20 -9.14
CA ARG A 314 21.92 -5.25 -9.72
C ARG A 314 20.48 -5.18 -9.21
N LEU A 315 20.28 -4.95 -7.91
CA LEU A 315 18.94 -4.82 -7.32
C LEU A 315 18.24 -3.53 -7.77
N SER A 316 18.95 -2.40 -7.78
CA SER A 316 18.43 -1.12 -8.24
C SER A 316 17.98 -1.16 -9.70
N LEU A 317 18.76 -1.80 -10.59
CA LEU A 317 18.37 -2.01 -11.98
C LEU A 317 17.12 -2.86 -12.12
N LYS A 318 17.03 -3.93 -11.33
CA LYS A 318 15.85 -4.80 -11.32
C LYS A 318 14.62 -4.00 -10.91
N ALA A 319 14.71 -3.19 -9.85
CA ALA A 319 13.63 -2.33 -9.39
C ALA A 319 13.25 -1.29 -10.44
N LEU A 320 14.24 -0.68 -11.10
CA LEU A 320 14.03 0.29 -12.17
C LEU A 320 13.31 -0.34 -13.37
N ARG A 321 13.75 -1.51 -13.83
CA ARG A 321 13.12 -2.25 -14.93
C ARG A 321 11.67 -2.61 -14.60
N MET A 322 11.42 -3.09 -13.38
CA MET A 322 10.06 -3.38 -12.90
C MET A 322 9.20 -2.12 -12.86
N ALA A 323 9.69 -1.01 -12.30
CA ALA A 323 8.96 0.24 -12.19
C ALA A 323 8.61 0.84 -13.56
N ILE A 324 9.57 0.83 -14.49
CA ILE A 324 9.40 1.36 -15.84
C ILE A 324 8.42 0.49 -16.63
N SER A 325 8.56 -0.84 -16.57
CA SER A 325 7.74 -1.79 -17.33
C SER A 325 6.30 -1.89 -16.82
N ALA A 326 6.06 -1.64 -15.52
CA ALA A 326 4.73 -1.69 -14.93
C ALA A 326 3.84 -0.55 -15.47
N PRO A 327 2.74 -0.83 -16.21
CA PRO A 327 1.95 0.21 -16.87
C PRO A 327 1.15 1.08 -15.88
N GLY A 328 0.86 0.56 -14.67
CA GLY A 328 0.09 1.26 -13.64
C GLY A 328 0.90 2.10 -12.66
N ARG A 329 2.24 2.04 -12.70
CA ARG A 329 3.11 2.76 -11.77
C ARG A 329 3.63 4.04 -12.41
N PHE A 330 3.20 5.18 -11.90
CA PHE A 330 3.58 6.50 -12.41
C PHE A 330 4.44 7.32 -11.45
N ASP A 331 4.55 6.89 -10.20
CA ASP A 331 5.38 7.50 -9.19
C ASP A 331 6.75 6.81 -9.13
N PHE A 332 7.80 7.61 -9.24
CA PHE A 332 9.21 7.19 -9.21
C PHE A 332 9.99 7.89 -8.10
N GLN A 333 9.34 8.70 -7.25
CA GLN A 333 10.01 9.46 -6.19
C GLN A 333 10.65 8.53 -5.17
N ASP A 334 9.96 7.45 -4.79
CA ASP A 334 10.46 6.44 -3.86
C ASP A 334 11.77 5.84 -4.36
N LEU A 335 11.83 5.47 -5.65
CA LEU A 335 13.02 4.89 -6.27
C LEU A 335 14.16 5.92 -6.38
N ARG A 336 13.86 7.15 -6.80
CA ARG A 336 14.87 8.22 -6.97
C ARG A 336 15.47 8.69 -5.65
N SER A 337 14.74 8.52 -4.55
CA SER A 337 15.22 8.88 -3.21
C SER A 337 16.32 7.95 -2.66
N LEU A 338 16.50 6.76 -3.27
CA LEU A 338 17.44 5.75 -2.80
C LEU A 338 18.87 6.04 -3.27
N PRO A 339 19.88 6.09 -2.37
CA PRO A 339 21.27 6.35 -2.75
C PRO A 339 21.85 5.36 -3.76
N SER A 340 21.49 4.09 -3.65
CA SER A 340 21.90 3.02 -4.56
C SER A 340 21.31 3.14 -5.97
N VAL A 341 20.19 3.86 -6.12
CA VAL A 341 19.62 4.21 -7.44
C VAL A 341 20.33 5.43 -8.00
N GLN A 342 20.66 6.41 -7.16
CA GLN A 342 21.45 7.57 -7.57
C GLN A 342 22.85 7.15 -8.05
N ALA A 343 23.48 6.17 -7.39
CA ALA A 343 24.75 5.58 -7.81
C ALA A 343 24.69 4.87 -9.18
N LEU A 344 23.49 4.60 -9.73
CA LEU A 344 23.37 4.08 -11.10
C LEU A 344 23.79 5.09 -12.17
N SER A 345 23.87 6.39 -11.85
CA SER A 345 24.38 7.40 -12.80
C SER A 345 25.78 7.07 -13.32
N ASP A 346 26.62 6.49 -12.45
CA ASP A 346 28.02 6.25 -12.75
C ASP A 346 28.23 4.91 -13.47
N SER A 347 27.43 3.90 -13.14
CA SER A 347 27.54 2.55 -13.70
C SER A 347 26.70 2.37 -14.97
N GLN A 348 25.47 2.90 -14.98
CA GLN A 348 24.48 2.74 -16.04
C GLN A 348 23.78 4.07 -16.36
N PRO A 349 24.49 5.01 -16.99
CA PRO A 349 24.00 6.37 -17.24
C PRO A 349 22.72 6.38 -18.08
N VAL A 350 22.57 5.46 -19.04
CA VAL A 350 21.39 5.38 -19.92
C VAL A 350 20.12 5.06 -19.13
N TYR A 351 20.21 4.18 -18.12
CA TYR A 351 19.09 3.85 -17.24
C TYR A 351 18.74 5.02 -16.30
N SER A 352 19.75 5.72 -15.78
CA SER A 352 19.54 6.91 -14.96
C SER A 352 18.87 8.04 -15.75
N GLN A 353 19.34 8.31 -16.96
CA GLN A 353 18.73 9.30 -17.86
C GLN A 353 17.26 8.97 -18.14
N LEU A 354 16.96 7.70 -18.41
CA LEU A 354 15.58 7.25 -18.60
C LEU A 354 14.72 7.49 -17.35
N LEU A 355 15.23 7.19 -16.15
CA LEU A 355 14.52 7.44 -14.90
C LEU A 355 14.21 8.94 -14.73
N ASP A 356 15.16 9.82 -15.00
CA ASP A 356 14.96 11.27 -14.91
C ASP A 356 13.93 11.76 -15.94
N ILE A 357 13.92 11.20 -17.15
CA ILE A 357 12.90 11.49 -18.16
C ILE A 357 11.50 11.15 -17.65
N PHE A 358 11.32 9.94 -17.09
CA PHE A 358 10.03 9.50 -16.56
C PHE A 358 9.58 10.32 -15.35
N ALA A 359 10.52 10.70 -14.47
CA ALA A 359 10.23 11.44 -13.26
C ALA A 359 9.86 12.91 -13.53
N GLU A 360 10.64 13.63 -14.35
CA GLU A 360 10.54 15.09 -14.46
C GLU A 360 10.20 15.59 -15.87
N GLN A 361 10.72 14.94 -16.90
CA GLN A 361 10.73 15.47 -18.28
C GLN A 361 9.51 15.05 -19.11
N ASP A 362 9.48 15.44 -20.38
CA ASP A 362 8.32 15.31 -21.25
C ASP A 362 8.53 14.33 -22.41
N LEU A 363 7.50 14.16 -23.24
CA LEU A 363 7.51 13.23 -24.37
C LEU A 363 8.56 13.61 -25.42
N GLU A 364 8.87 14.89 -25.57
CA GLU A 364 9.91 15.37 -26.49
C GLU A 364 11.27 14.85 -26.06
N ASP A 365 11.63 14.98 -24.78
CA ASP A 365 12.89 14.46 -24.23
C ASP A 365 12.98 12.92 -24.34
N TYR A 366 11.85 12.21 -24.21
CA TYR A 366 11.81 10.76 -24.45
C TYR A 366 12.08 10.38 -25.92
N ASN A 367 11.57 11.18 -26.86
CA ASN A 367 11.85 10.95 -28.29
C ASN A 367 13.32 11.24 -28.60
N ASP A 368 13.89 12.32 -28.05
CA ASP A 368 15.31 12.65 -28.21
C ASP A 368 16.20 11.53 -27.63
N PHE A 369 15.86 11.02 -26.44
CA PHE A 369 16.55 9.87 -25.84
C PHE A 369 16.51 8.62 -26.74
N ARG A 370 15.37 8.34 -27.38
CA ARG A 370 15.22 7.21 -28.30
C ARG A 370 16.09 7.40 -29.54
N ASP A 371 16.11 8.60 -30.10
CA ASP A 371 16.88 8.92 -31.30
C ASP A 371 18.39 8.92 -31.01
N GLU A 372 18.81 9.28 -29.80
CA GLU A 372 20.20 9.14 -29.33
C GLU A 372 20.61 7.67 -29.08
N HIS A 373 19.69 6.82 -28.60
CA HIS A 373 19.95 5.44 -28.18
C HIS A 373 19.20 4.40 -29.03
N GLU A 374 19.26 4.53 -30.35
CA GLU A 374 18.60 3.60 -31.28
C GLU A 374 18.99 2.12 -31.01
N GLY A 375 17.99 1.24 -30.87
CA GLY A 375 18.19 -0.18 -30.64
C GLY A 375 18.46 -0.59 -29.18
N TRP A 376 18.59 0.37 -28.25
CA TRP A 376 18.84 0.08 -26.84
C TRP A 376 17.59 -0.49 -26.14
N ILE A 377 16.41 0.05 -26.44
CA ILE A 377 15.12 -0.38 -25.85
C ILE A 377 14.85 -1.85 -26.20
N GLU A 378 15.05 -2.24 -27.45
CA GLU A 378 14.86 -3.61 -27.93
C GLU A 378 15.89 -4.56 -27.33
N LYS A 379 17.15 -4.12 -27.21
CA LYS A 379 18.22 -4.89 -26.57
C LYS A 379 17.90 -5.22 -25.11
N GLU A 380 17.36 -4.26 -24.38
CA GLU A 380 16.96 -4.42 -22.98
C GLU A 380 15.59 -5.09 -22.79
N LYS A 381 14.94 -5.51 -23.89
CA LYS A 381 13.62 -6.16 -23.91
C LYS A 381 12.50 -5.30 -23.31
N LEU A 382 12.63 -3.98 -23.41
CA LEU A 382 11.59 -3.04 -23.00
C LEU A 382 10.60 -2.83 -24.16
N ASP A 383 9.33 -2.64 -23.82
CA ASP A 383 8.25 -2.46 -24.81
C ASP A 383 8.06 -0.97 -25.13
N HIS A 384 8.53 -0.54 -26.31
CA HIS A 384 8.47 0.86 -26.72
C HIS A 384 7.05 1.43 -26.70
N GLU A 385 6.04 0.68 -27.14
CA GLU A 385 4.67 1.20 -27.20
C GLU A 385 4.11 1.47 -25.80
N LYS A 386 4.42 0.59 -24.84
CA LYS A 386 4.04 0.79 -23.44
C LYS A 386 4.76 1.97 -22.82
N LEU A 387 6.06 2.13 -23.08
CA LEU A 387 6.84 3.27 -22.58
C LEU A 387 6.35 4.59 -23.15
N GLN A 388 6.12 4.65 -24.46
CA GLN A 388 5.61 5.85 -25.12
C GLN A 388 4.21 6.21 -24.62
N ARG A 389 3.32 5.23 -24.48
CA ARG A 389 1.98 5.44 -23.89
C ARG A 389 2.10 5.99 -22.47
N LYS A 390 2.98 5.42 -21.65
CA LYS A 390 3.23 5.87 -20.28
C LYS A 390 3.76 7.30 -20.24
N MET A 391 4.72 7.65 -21.10
CA MET A 391 5.23 9.02 -21.21
C MET A 391 4.16 10.01 -21.65
N ARG A 392 3.30 9.66 -22.61
CA ARG A 392 2.13 10.48 -22.97
C ARG A 392 1.24 10.79 -21.76
N LEU A 393 0.92 9.80 -20.94
CA LEU A 393 0.11 9.99 -19.74
C LEU A 393 0.81 10.92 -18.72
N LEU A 394 2.11 10.75 -18.53
CA LEU A 394 2.91 11.55 -17.60
C LEU A 394 3.08 13.01 -18.08
N THR A 395 3.32 13.23 -19.37
CA THR A 395 3.36 14.57 -19.99
C THR A 395 2.01 15.28 -19.87
N PHE A 396 0.90 14.56 -20.05
CA PHE A 396 -0.42 15.14 -19.78
C PHE A 396 -0.53 15.62 -18.34
N ALA A 397 -0.12 14.80 -17.36
CA ALA A 397 -0.19 15.15 -15.96
C ALA A 397 0.64 16.42 -15.66
N SER A 398 1.84 16.55 -16.23
CA SER A 398 2.67 17.75 -16.10
C SER A 398 2.09 18.98 -16.77
N LEU A 399 1.47 18.82 -17.95
CA LEU A 399 0.75 19.91 -18.62
C LEU A 399 -0.42 20.39 -17.75
N ALA A 400 -1.15 19.46 -17.13
CA ALA A 400 -2.24 19.79 -16.22
C ALA A 400 -1.77 20.43 -14.91
N ALA A 401 -0.58 20.05 -14.41
CA ALA A 401 0.00 20.62 -13.20
C ALA A 401 0.57 22.03 -13.40
N SER A 402 1.12 22.30 -14.60
CA SER A 402 1.71 23.59 -14.96
C SER A 402 0.68 24.63 -15.41
N THR A 403 -0.55 24.23 -15.74
CA THR A 403 -1.59 25.15 -16.22
C THR A 403 -2.27 25.89 -15.06
N PRO A 404 -2.10 27.22 -14.93
CA PRO A 404 -2.61 27.99 -13.78
C PRO A 404 -4.14 28.15 -13.80
N ASN A 405 -4.73 28.27 -14.99
CA ASN A 405 -6.17 28.55 -15.15
C ASN A 405 -7.05 27.31 -15.04
N ARG A 406 -6.47 26.13 -14.76
CA ARG A 406 -7.18 24.85 -14.72
C ARG A 406 -8.02 24.54 -15.97
N GLU A 407 -7.69 25.16 -17.09
CA GLU A 407 -8.35 24.99 -18.38
C GLU A 407 -7.29 24.73 -19.43
N ILE A 408 -7.33 23.55 -20.06
CA ILE A 408 -6.36 23.15 -21.08
C ILE A 408 -7.07 23.00 -22.42
N PRO A 409 -6.74 23.83 -23.43
CA PRO A 409 -7.27 23.66 -24.78
C PRO A 409 -6.81 22.34 -25.41
N TYR A 410 -7.67 21.70 -26.20
CA TYR A 410 -7.34 20.45 -26.90
C TYR A 410 -6.12 20.59 -27.82
N ALA A 411 -5.91 21.77 -28.42
CA ALA A 411 -4.76 22.03 -29.28
C ALA A 411 -3.43 21.90 -28.51
N ASN A 412 -3.40 22.35 -27.26
CA ASN A 412 -2.21 22.24 -26.41
C ASN A 412 -1.96 20.78 -26.00
N ILE A 413 -3.03 20.03 -25.69
CA ILE A 413 -2.95 18.61 -25.37
C ILE A 413 -2.46 17.81 -26.59
N ALA A 414 -3.05 18.04 -27.76
CA ALA A 414 -2.67 17.37 -29.00
C ALA A 414 -1.20 17.62 -29.35
N LYS A 415 -0.73 18.86 -29.19
CA LYS A 415 0.67 19.23 -29.41
C LYS A 415 1.61 18.53 -28.42
N ALA A 416 1.30 18.56 -27.12
CA ALA A 416 2.16 17.97 -26.09
C ALA A 416 2.24 16.44 -26.19
N LEU A 417 1.13 15.78 -26.53
CA LEU A 417 1.08 14.33 -26.70
C LEU A 417 1.54 13.84 -28.09
N GLN A 418 1.68 14.76 -29.04
CA GLN A 418 1.95 14.48 -30.45
C GLN A 418 0.92 13.51 -31.06
N VAL A 419 -0.36 13.77 -30.80
CA VAL A 419 -1.49 12.94 -31.30
C VAL A 419 -2.47 13.78 -32.11
N PRO A 420 -3.24 13.16 -33.02
CA PRO A 420 -4.34 13.81 -33.70
C PRO A 420 -5.33 14.46 -32.71
N SER A 421 -5.93 15.60 -33.09
CA SER A 421 -6.88 16.30 -32.23
C SER A 421 -8.15 15.50 -31.92
N GLU A 422 -8.46 14.49 -32.74
CA GLU A 422 -9.57 13.54 -32.56
C GLU A 422 -9.31 12.54 -31.43
N ASP A 423 -8.05 12.18 -31.17
CA ASP A 423 -7.69 11.19 -30.16
C ASP A 423 -7.56 11.80 -28.75
N VAL A 424 -7.54 13.13 -28.64
CA VAL A 424 -7.36 13.85 -27.37
C VAL A 424 -8.39 13.41 -26.31
N GLU A 425 -9.62 13.12 -26.72
CA GLU A 425 -10.67 12.69 -25.80
C GLU A 425 -10.38 11.31 -25.21
N MET A 426 -9.89 10.37 -26.04
CA MET A 426 -9.49 9.04 -25.60
C MET A 426 -8.33 9.11 -24.60
N TRP A 427 -7.30 9.91 -24.92
CA TRP A 427 -6.16 10.12 -24.02
C TRP A 427 -6.56 10.80 -22.71
N THR A 428 -7.50 11.74 -22.75
CA THR A 428 -8.01 12.38 -21.54
C THR A 428 -8.73 11.37 -20.65
N ILE A 429 -9.54 10.48 -21.23
CA ILE A 429 -10.20 9.39 -20.48
C ILE A 429 -9.16 8.45 -19.86
N ASP A 430 -8.12 8.09 -20.60
CA ASP A 430 -7.06 7.21 -20.10
C ASP A 430 -6.28 7.83 -18.94
N VAL A 431 -5.94 9.12 -19.00
CA VAL A 431 -5.27 9.86 -17.92
C VAL A 431 -6.14 9.92 -16.66
N VAL A 432 -7.45 10.14 -16.83
CA VAL A 432 -8.41 10.15 -15.71
C VAL A 432 -8.54 8.75 -15.09
N ARG A 433 -8.59 7.69 -15.91
CA ARG A 433 -8.59 6.29 -15.43
C ARG A 433 -7.31 5.94 -14.68
N ALA A 434 -6.17 6.46 -15.14
CA ALA A 434 -4.88 6.34 -14.47
C ALA A 434 -4.77 7.14 -13.16
N LYS A 435 -5.80 7.93 -12.80
CA LYS A 435 -5.86 8.79 -11.60
C LYS A 435 -4.73 9.83 -11.53
N LEU A 436 -4.16 10.19 -12.68
CA LEU A 436 -3.13 11.23 -12.75
C LEU A 436 -3.75 12.63 -12.73
N VAL A 437 -4.94 12.77 -13.32
CA VAL A 437 -5.69 14.03 -13.36
C VAL A 437 -7.18 13.73 -13.15
N GLU A 438 -7.86 14.59 -12.41
CA GLU A 438 -9.31 14.59 -12.26
C GLU A 438 -9.86 15.86 -12.90
N GLY A 439 -10.92 15.75 -13.69
CA GLY A 439 -11.48 16.89 -14.40
C GLY A 439 -12.70 16.56 -15.24
N ARG A 440 -13.19 17.56 -15.97
CA ARG A 440 -14.35 17.45 -16.87
C ARG A 440 -13.98 17.88 -18.28
N LEU A 441 -14.47 17.13 -19.25
CA LEU A 441 -14.28 17.40 -20.66
C LEU A 441 -15.39 18.32 -21.19
N SER A 442 -15.04 19.45 -21.81
CA SER A 442 -15.98 20.34 -22.50
C SER A 442 -15.78 20.23 -24.01
N GLN A 443 -16.45 19.24 -24.62
CA GLN A 443 -16.31 18.96 -26.05
C GLN A 443 -16.73 20.15 -26.94
N LYS A 444 -17.77 20.90 -26.55
CA LYS A 444 -18.23 22.08 -27.31
C LYS A 444 -17.18 23.19 -27.37
N GLN A 445 -16.48 23.42 -26.25
CA GLN A 445 -15.45 24.45 -26.13
C GLN A 445 -14.05 23.93 -26.52
N LYS A 446 -13.90 22.61 -26.72
CA LYS A 446 -12.61 21.94 -26.95
C LYS A 446 -11.59 22.26 -25.85
N VAL A 447 -12.05 22.20 -24.60
CA VAL A 447 -11.21 22.41 -23.41
C VAL A 447 -11.42 21.29 -22.39
N PHE A 448 -10.36 20.96 -21.67
CA PHE A 448 -10.39 20.11 -20.49
C PHE A 448 -10.27 20.96 -19.22
N LEU A 449 -11.27 20.85 -18.35
CA LEU A 449 -11.37 21.54 -17.07
C LEU A 449 -10.75 20.66 -15.98
N VAL A 450 -9.62 21.08 -15.44
CA VAL A 450 -8.87 20.37 -14.41
C VAL A 450 -9.44 20.69 -13.03
N HIS A 451 -9.79 19.67 -12.26
CA HIS A 451 -10.20 19.82 -10.86
C HIS A 451 -9.02 19.57 -9.91
N ARG A 452 -8.26 18.50 -10.17
CA ARG A 452 -7.12 18.06 -9.37
C ARG A 452 -6.09 17.40 -10.27
N THR A 453 -4.82 17.58 -9.94
CA THR A 453 -3.69 16.94 -10.63
C THR A 453 -2.75 16.31 -9.63
N THR A 454 -2.22 15.14 -9.96
CA THR A 454 -1.14 14.49 -9.23
C THR A 454 0.20 15.04 -9.72
N TYR A 455 1.02 15.58 -8.81
CA TYR A 455 2.36 16.05 -9.14
C TYR A 455 3.33 14.86 -9.20
N ARG A 456 4.07 14.72 -10.30
CA ARG A 456 5.10 13.67 -10.46
C ARG A 456 6.28 13.87 -9.51
N VAL A 457 6.65 15.14 -9.29
CA VAL A 457 7.69 15.53 -8.33
C VAL A 457 7.15 16.65 -7.47
N PHE A 458 7.21 16.46 -6.15
CA PHE A 458 6.81 17.45 -5.17
C PHE A 458 8.04 18.08 -4.50
N GLY A 459 8.51 19.17 -5.11
CA GLY A 459 9.71 19.89 -4.67
C GLY A 459 9.42 21.09 -3.77
N GLU A 460 10.49 21.84 -3.47
CA GLU A 460 10.44 23.01 -2.59
C GLU A 460 9.48 24.11 -3.09
N LYS A 461 9.38 24.29 -4.42
CA LYS A 461 8.47 25.27 -5.02
C LYS A 461 7.01 24.95 -4.67
N GLN A 462 6.64 23.67 -4.79
CA GLN A 462 5.29 23.19 -4.47
C GLN A 462 5.02 23.27 -2.96
N TRP A 463 6.02 22.97 -2.12
CA TRP A 463 5.92 23.16 -0.67
C TRP A 463 5.67 24.63 -0.29
N ARG A 464 6.39 25.57 -0.93
CA ARG A 464 6.21 27.00 -0.69
C ARG A 464 4.83 27.49 -1.12
N GLU A 465 4.34 27.04 -2.27
CA GLU A 465 3.00 27.38 -2.75
C GLU A 465 1.92 26.81 -1.82
N LEU A 466 2.08 25.56 -1.37
CA LEU A 466 1.18 24.94 -0.40
C LEU A 466 1.16 25.71 0.92
N GLY A 467 2.34 26.07 1.45
CA GLY A 467 2.45 26.88 2.66
C GLY A 467 1.70 28.21 2.54
N THR A 468 1.88 28.91 1.42
CA THR A 468 1.17 30.17 1.15
C THR A 468 -0.35 29.98 1.12
N ARG A 469 -0.84 28.91 0.48
CA ARG A 469 -2.27 28.60 0.43
C ARG A 469 -2.84 28.23 1.81
N VAL A 470 -2.09 27.49 2.61
CA VAL A 470 -2.47 27.13 3.99
C VAL A 470 -2.53 28.37 4.89
N ASP A 471 -1.58 29.28 4.76
CA ASP A 471 -1.59 30.55 5.50
C ASP A 471 -2.79 31.42 5.13
N GLN A 472 -3.11 31.53 3.84
CA GLN A 472 -4.33 32.20 3.38
C GLN A 472 -5.58 31.54 3.95
N PHE A 473 -5.65 30.20 3.93
CA PHE A 473 -6.77 29.47 4.49
C PHE A 473 -6.91 29.69 6.00
N LYS A 474 -5.80 29.71 6.74
CA LYS A 474 -5.79 30.04 8.16
C LYS A 474 -6.38 31.42 8.43
N VAL A 475 -5.97 32.44 7.67
CA VAL A 475 -6.55 33.79 7.78
C VAL A 475 -8.05 33.80 7.51
N VAL A 476 -8.53 33.01 6.55
CA VAL A 476 -9.97 32.89 6.27
C VAL A 476 -10.71 32.22 7.44
N VAL A 477 -10.17 31.14 8.00
CA VAL A 477 -10.76 30.44 9.15
C VAL A 477 -10.79 31.33 10.39
N ASP A 478 -9.73 32.11 10.65
CA ASP A 478 -9.68 33.06 11.76
C ASP A 478 -10.74 34.15 11.60
N ARG A 479 -10.90 34.68 10.38
CA ARG A 479 -11.97 35.64 10.05
C ARG A 479 -13.35 35.03 10.28
N LEU A 480 -13.62 33.82 9.79
CA LEU A 480 -14.91 33.14 10.02
C LEU A 480 -15.17 32.92 11.51
N THR A 481 -14.17 32.50 12.27
CA THR A 481 -14.30 32.29 13.72
C THR A 481 -14.62 33.59 14.45
N SER A 482 -13.94 34.70 14.08
CA SER A 482 -14.24 36.02 14.66
C SER A 482 -15.64 36.52 14.30
N VAL A 483 -16.10 36.30 13.07
CA VAL A 483 -17.47 36.65 12.65
C VAL A 483 -18.50 35.82 13.42
N VAL A 484 -18.28 34.52 13.57
CA VAL A 484 -19.18 33.64 14.33
C VAL A 484 -19.23 34.04 15.81
N ARG A 485 -18.08 34.33 16.43
CA ARG A 485 -18.03 34.81 17.82
C ARG A 485 -18.75 36.15 17.98
N LYS A 486 -18.58 37.06 17.03
CA LYS A 486 -19.27 38.35 17.04
C LYS A 486 -20.78 38.19 16.86
N ALA A 487 -21.21 37.35 15.92
CA ALA A 487 -22.62 37.05 15.71
C ALA A 487 -23.26 36.38 16.93
N GLN A 488 -22.52 35.51 17.62
CA GLN A 488 -22.97 34.92 18.88
C GLN A 488 -23.13 35.97 19.98
N ALA A 489 -22.15 36.86 20.16
CA ALA A 489 -22.23 37.95 21.13
C ALA A 489 -23.36 38.95 20.81
N ASP A 490 -23.55 39.28 19.52
CA ASP A 490 -24.63 40.16 19.08
C ASP A 490 -26.01 39.50 19.31
N ALA A 491 -26.13 38.18 19.08
CA ALA A 491 -27.36 37.43 19.35
C ALA A 491 -27.68 37.32 20.85
N GLU A 492 -26.66 37.12 21.69
CA GLU A 492 -26.80 37.14 23.15
C GLU A 492 -27.21 38.54 23.64
N ALA A 493 -26.56 39.59 23.16
CA ALA A 493 -26.91 40.98 23.49
C ALA A 493 -28.32 41.37 23.02
N GLN A 494 -28.75 40.87 21.86
CA GLN A 494 -30.11 41.11 21.37
C GLN A 494 -31.16 40.41 22.24
N LYS A 495 -30.91 39.14 22.64
CA LYS A 495 -31.78 38.44 23.61
C LYS A 495 -31.87 39.16 24.94
N GLU A 496 -30.75 39.67 25.46
CA GLU A 496 -30.74 40.46 26.71
C GLU A 496 -31.54 41.75 26.58
N ARG A 497 -31.43 42.47 25.45
CA ARG A 497 -32.22 43.69 25.20
C ARG A 497 -33.71 43.39 25.09
N GLU A 498 -34.09 42.33 24.39
CA GLU A 498 -35.50 41.90 24.29
C GLU A 498 -36.06 41.49 25.65
N GLN A 499 -35.28 40.81 26.50
CA GLN A 499 -35.66 40.48 27.88
C GLN A 499 -35.85 41.74 28.73
N GLN A 500 -34.92 42.69 28.67
CA GLN A 500 -35.03 43.96 29.40
C GLN A 500 -36.23 44.80 28.94
N GLU A 501 -36.55 44.81 27.65
CA GLU A 501 -37.75 45.48 27.15
C GLU A 501 -39.04 44.78 27.61
N LEU A 502 -39.07 43.46 27.63
CA LEU A 502 -40.21 42.70 28.17
C LEU A 502 -40.40 42.96 29.66
N GLU A 503 -39.32 42.98 30.46
CA GLU A 503 -39.37 43.33 31.88
C GLU A 503 -39.85 44.77 32.10
N ARG A 504 -39.39 45.73 31.29
CA ARG A 504 -39.89 47.12 31.35
C ARG A 504 -41.39 47.21 31.00
N LYS A 505 -41.86 46.45 30.01
CA LYS A 505 -43.28 46.41 29.63
C LYS A 505 -44.14 45.76 30.72
N LEU A 506 -43.64 44.71 31.38
CA LEU A 506 -44.28 44.08 32.55
C LEU A 506 -44.36 45.02 33.76
N ASN A 507 -43.29 45.77 34.04
CA ASN A 507 -43.29 46.75 35.13
C ASN A 507 -44.21 47.95 34.84
N ASN A 508 -44.29 48.42 33.60
CA ASN A 508 -45.16 49.54 33.23
C ASN A 508 -46.67 49.15 33.22
N THR A 509 -46.99 47.89 32.90
CA THR A 509 -48.37 47.39 32.99
C THR A 509 -48.84 47.21 34.44
N ASN A 510 -47.93 46.94 35.39
CA ASN A 510 -48.24 46.92 36.83
C ASN A 510 -48.48 48.31 37.46
N VAL A 511 -48.03 49.40 36.83
CA VAL A 511 -48.22 50.78 37.35
C VAL A 511 -49.51 51.44 36.82
N SER A 512 -50.14 50.88 35.77
CA SER A 512 -51.33 51.45 35.12
C SER A 512 -52.68 50.99 35.74
N GLY A 513 -52.65 50.56 37.01
CA GLY A 513 -53.83 50.15 37.79
C GLY A 513 -54.40 51.25 38.71
N GLY A 514 -54.29 52.53 38.35
CA GLY A 514 -54.80 53.67 39.14
C GLY A 514 -55.69 54.60 38.31
N LEU A 515 -56.91 54.86 38.80
CA LEU A 515 -57.99 55.64 38.17
C LEU A 515 -57.62 57.09 37.75
N PRO A 516 -58.36 57.71 36.81
CA PRO A 516 -58.00 59.00 36.22
C PRO A 516 -58.53 60.18 37.05
N GLU A 517 -57.66 61.15 37.35
CA GLU A 517 -58.06 62.41 37.96
C GLU A 517 -58.05 63.55 36.92
N ARG A 518 -59.25 64.12 36.70
CA ARG A 518 -59.49 65.30 35.86
C ARG A 518 -58.71 66.50 36.39
N ARG A 519 -57.88 67.13 35.54
CA ARG A 519 -57.69 68.58 35.62
C ARG A 519 -57.56 69.23 34.24
N ARG A 520 -58.33 70.29 34.10
CA ARG A 520 -58.69 71.06 32.91
C ARG A 520 -57.74 72.26 32.76
N GLN A 521 -57.67 72.78 31.53
CA GLN A 521 -57.10 74.08 31.08
C GLN A 521 -55.57 74.05 30.86
N GLN A 522 -55.00 74.66 29.82
CA GLN A 522 -55.45 75.81 29.03
C GLN A 522 -54.74 75.85 27.66
N LYS A 523 -55.40 76.53 26.72
CA LYS A 523 -55.05 76.76 25.32
C LYS A 523 -54.05 77.93 25.19
N GLN A 524 -52.97 77.77 24.42
CA GLN A 524 -52.22 78.82 23.70
C GLN A 524 -51.75 78.18 22.38
N ARG A 525 -52.44 78.40 21.26
CA ARG A 525 -52.21 79.50 20.29
C ARG A 525 -50.71 79.70 20.00
N THR A 526 -50.30 79.06 18.91
CA THR A 526 -49.28 79.54 17.99
C THR A 526 -49.70 80.91 17.46
N ASP A 527 -48.88 81.92 17.69
CA ASP A 527 -48.80 83.13 16.89
C ASP A 527 -47.30 83.38 16.63
N ASP A 528 -47.03 83.96 15.46
CA ASP A 528 -45.77 84.46 14.89
C ASP A 528 -45.10 83.57 13.81
N ASP A 529 -45.70 83.71 12.62
CA ASP A 529 -45.05 83.87 11.32
C ASP A 529 -44.11 85.10 11.31
N ASP A 530 -42.91 84.95 10.72
CA ASP A 530 -42.32 85.86 9.70
C ASP A 530 -41.14 85.17 8.99
#